data_AF-A0A417YJH9-F1
#
_entry.id   AF-A0A417YJH9-F1
#
_cell.length_a   1.000
_cell.length_b   1.000
_cell.length_c   1.000
_cell.angle_alpha   90.00
_cell.angle_beta   90.00
_cell.angle_gamma   90.00
#
_symmetry.space_group_name_H-M   'P 1'
#
loop_
_entity.id
_entity.type
_entity.pdbx_description
1 polymer ?
#
loop_
_entity_poly.entity_id
_entity_poly.type
_entity_poly.pdbx_seq_one_letter_code
_entity_poly.pdbx_strand_id
1 'polypeptide(L)'
;MTEQGKLTQDELDALLGERDGEAFQFTELEPNKVGHHTAEDMNLDLLLDIPLEIVVELGRTKKKISEVLELTSGSIVELDKMAGEPVDVYINNKLIAIGEVVVIDEHFGVRIKEIIQSPVK
;
A
#
# COMPACT_ATOMS: atom_id res chain seq x y z
N MET A 1 21.38 27.55 -55.42
CA MET A 1 22.04 28.76 -54.88
C MET A 1 21.13 29.25 -53.77
N THR A 2 21.44 29.17 -52.48
CA THR A 2 22.71 28.96 -51.76
C THR A 2 22.36 28.52 -50.34
N GLU A 3 23.09 27.53 -49.82
CA GLU A 3 23.02 27.01 -48.45
C GLU A 3 23.40 28.11 -47.44
N GLN A 4 22.57 28.33 -46.41
CA GLN A 4 22.95 29.07 -45.22
C GLN A 4 22.57 28.24 -44.00
N GLY A 5 23.60 27.78 -43.30
CA GLY A 5 23.45 26.94 -42.11
C GLY A 5 24.72 26.19 -41.72
N LYS A 6 25.89 26.56 -42.25
CA LYS A 6 27.16 25.97 -41.83
C LYS A 6 27.96 27.09 -41.16
N LEU A 7 28.09 27.01 -39.83
CA LEU A 7 29.05 27.84 -39.10
C LEU A 7 30.42 27.60 -39.73
N THR A 8 31.13 28.69 -40.02
CA THR A 8 32.47 28.62 -40.58
C THR A 8 33.45 28.22 -39.49
N GLN A 9 34.53 27.53 -39.87
CA GLN A 9 35.54 27.06 -38.92
C GLN A 9 36.18 28.24 -38.15
N ASP A 10 36.28 29.40 -38.80
CA ASP A 10 36.81 30.63 -38.21
C ASP A 10 35.88 31.23 -37.12
N GLU A 11 34.56 31.02 -37.21
CA GLU A 11 33.60 31.41 -36.18
C GLU A 11 33.61 30.45 -34.97
N LEU A 12 33.94 29.17 -35.20
CA LEU A 12 34.17 28.18 -34.13
C LEU A 12 35.47 28.47 -33.37
N ASP A 13 36.52 28.91 -34.07
CA ASP A 13 37.82 29.19 -33.48
C ASP A 13 37.82 30.51 -32.67
N ALA A 14 36.99 31.49 -33.04
CA ALA A 14 36.85 32.76 -32.30
C ALA A 14 36.13 32.62 -30.94
N LEU A 15 35.30 31.58 -30.75
CA LEU A 15 34.61 31.29 -29.48
C LEU A 15 35.49 30.47 -28.52
N LEU A 16 36.56 29.86 -29.02
CA LEU A 16 37.53 29.09 -28.25
C LEU A 16 38.78 29.94 -28.04
N GLY A 17 38.64 31.04 -27.29
CA GLY A 17 39.77 31.85 -26.86
C GLY A 17 40.80 31.03 -26.10
N GLU A 18 42.07 31.14 -26.50
CA GLU A 18 43.22 30.47 -25.91
C GLU A 18 43.27 30.70 -24.39
N ARG A 19 42.98 29.64 -23.63
CA ARG A 19 43.31 29.55 -22.20
C ARG A 19 44.00 28.22 -21.98
N ASP A 20 45.19 28.32 -21.41
CA ASP A 20 46.08 27.21 -21.13
C ASP A 20 45.35 26.07 -20.38
N GLY A 21 45.26 24.91 -21.04
CA GLY A 21 45.62 23.64 -20.43
C GLY A 21 44.77 23.06 -19.29
N GLU A 22 43.55 23.51 -19.02
CA GLU A 22 42.61 22.73 -18.18
C GLU A 22 41.32 22.42 -18.95
N ALA A 23 41.17 21.15 -19.31
CA ALA A 23 39.95 20.63 -19.92
C ALA A 23 38.78 20.89 -18.98
N PHE A 24 37.78 21.64 -19.45
CA PHE A 24 36.51 21.77 -18.75
C PHE A 24 35.86 20.39 -18.64
N GLN A 25 35.86 19.82 -17.44
CA GLN A 25 35.14 18.61 -17.14
C GLN A 25 33.64 18.93 -17.14
N PHE A 26 32.94 18.49 -18.19
CA PHE A 26 31.49 18.47 -18.18
C PHE A 26 31.06 17.62 -16.98
N THR A 27 30.49 18.25 -15.95
CA THR A 27 29.78 17.51 -14.92
C THR A 27 28.51 17.02 -15.58
N GLU A 28 28.48 15.74 -15.92
CA GLU A 28 27.26 15.04 -16.32
C GLU A 28 26.21 15.36 -15.26
N LEU A 29 25.13 16.04 -15.66
CA LEU A 29 24.03 16.30 -14.75
C LEU A 29 23.43 14.94 -14.46
N GLU A 30 23.74 14.40 -13.27
CA GLU A 30 23.05 13.25 -12.70
C GLU A 30 21.55 13.46 -12.98
N PRO A 31 20.88 12.54 -13.69
CA PRO A 31 19.48 12.71 -14.01
C PRO A 31 18.78 12.90 -12.67
N ASN A 32 18.27 14.12 -12.47
CA ASN A 32 17.57 14.49 -11.26
C ASN A 32 16.58 13.36 -11.00
N LYS A 33 16.72 12.66 -9.86
CA LYS A 33 15.78 11.61 -9.43
C LYS A 33 14.47 12.31 -9.06
N VAL A 34 13.82 12.93 -10.04
CA VAL A 34 12.37 13.06 -10.04
C VAL A 34 11.92 11.61 -10.13
N GLY A 35 11.55 11.04 -8.98
CA GLY A 35 11.00 9.71 -8.93
C GLY A 35 9.98 9.61 -10.05
N HIS A 36 10.18 8.65 -10.95
CA HIS A 36 9.10 8.18 -11.80
C HIS A 36 8.08 7.55 -10.85
N HIS A 37 7.28 8.37 -10.18
CA HIS A 37 5.95 7.95 -9.77
C HIS A 37 5.23 7.77 -11.09
N THR A 38 5.14 6.52 -11.53
CA THR A 38 4.26 6.18 -12.64
C THR A 38 2.85 6.64 -12.27
N ALA A 39 1.98 6.89 -13.24
CA ALA A 39 0.58 7.22 -12.95
C ALA A 39 -0.13 6.15 -12.08
N GLU A 40 0.46 4.96 -11.96
CA GLU A 40 0.01 3.86 -11.11
C GLU A 40 0.26 4.15 -9.61
N ASP A 41 1.41 4.71 -9.24
CA ASP A 41 1.72 5.06 -7.85
C ASP A 41 0.80 6.19 -7.33
N MET A 42 0.58 7.23 -8.15
CA MET A 42 -0.33 8.33 -7.80
C MET A 42 -1.79 7.87 -7.62
N ASN A 43 -2.19 6.80 -8.31
CA ASN A 43 -3.54 6.25 -8.17
C ASN A 43 -3.68 5.46 -6.87
N LEU A 44 -2.65 4.70 -6.48
CA LEU A 44 -2.67 3.99 -5.21
C LEU A 44 -2.67 4.95 -4.02
N ASP A 45 -1.91 6.04 -4.08
CA ASP A 45 -1.86 7.07 -3.03
C ASP A 45 -3.24 7.65 -2.70
N LEU A 46 -4.11 7.82 -3.71
CA LEU A 46 -5.49 8.27 -3.51
C LEU A 46 -6.39 7.20 -2.85
N LEU A 47 -6.06 5.92 -2.99
CA LEU A 47 -6.82 4.81 -2.39
C LEU A 47 -6.42 4.54 -0.94
N LEU A 48 -5.22 4.96 -0.50
CA LEU A 48 -4.72 4.72 0.85
C LEU A 48 -5.58 5.37 1.95
N ASP A 49 -6.26 6.48 1.63
CA ASP A 49 -7.11 7.22 2.57
C ASP A 49 -8.55 6.72 2.63
N ILE A 50 -8.90 5.69 1.85
CA ILE A 50 -10.26 5.15 1.84
C ILE A 50 -10.52 4.37 3.14
N PRO A 51 -11.51 4.77 3.96
CA PRO A 51 -11.83 4.04 5.17
C PRO A 51 -12.43 2.67 4.83
N LEU A 52 -11.94 1.63 5.48
CA LEU A 52 -12.43 0.26 5.32
C LEU A 52 -13.00 -0.27 6.63
N GLU A 53 -14.09 -1.03 6.54
CA GLU A 53 -14.66 -1.72 7.68
C GLU A 53 -13.86 -2.99 7.99
N ILE A 54 -13.43 -3.10 9.25
CA ILE A 54 -12.77 -4.29 9.78
C ILE A 54 -13.77 -5.03 10.65
N VAL A 55 -14.02 -6.30 10.33
CA VAL A 55 -14.88 -7.19 11.11
C VAL A 55 -14.03 -8.25 11.79
N VAL A 56 -14.13 -8.33 13.11
CA VAL A 56 -13.48 -9.38 13.91
C VAL A 56 -14.56 -10.37 14.33
N GLU A 57 -14.36 -11.64 14.01
CA GLU A 57 -15.29 -12.69 14.37
C GLU A 57 -14.73 -13.63 15.43
N LEU A 58 -15.47 -13.77 16.53
CA LEU A 58 -15.17 -14.74 17.58
C LEU A 58 -15.40 -16.18 17.10
N GLY A 59 -16.34 -16.40 16.19
CA GLY A 59 -16.69 -17.70 15.64
C GLY A 59 -18.04 -17.67 14.92
N ARG A 60 -18.36 -18.76 14.21
CA ARG A 60 -19.61 -18.90 13.45
C ARG A 60 -20.37 -20.14 13.90
N THR A 61 -21.65 -20.22 13.58
CA THR A 61 -22.43 -21.45 13.74
C THR A 61 -23.56 -21.48 12.73
N LYS A 62 -24.04 -22.69 12.42
CA LYS A 62 -25.21 -22.88 11.55
C LYS A 62 -26.34 -23.45 12.39
N LYS A 63 -27.48 -22.77 12.40
CA LYS A 63 -28.70 -23.18 13.09
C LYS A 63 -29.85 -23.27 12.09
N LYS A 64 -30.83 -24.12 12.37
CA LYS A 64 -32.10 -24.14 11.61
C LYS A 64 -32.88 -22.87 11.93
N ILE A 65 -33.74 -22.44 11.00
CA ILE A 65 -34.60 -21.27 11.22
C ILE A 65 -35.45 -21.40 12.49
N SER A 66 -35.95 -22.62 12.79
CA SER A 66 -36.72 -22.89 14.01
C SER A 66 -35.91 -22.60 15.28
N GLU A 67 -34.64 -23.03 15.32
CA GLU A 67 -33.75 -22.83 16.46
C GLU A 67 -33.43 -21.34 16.67
N VAL A 68 -33.31 -20.56 15.58
CA VAL A 68 -33.07 -19.11 15.65
C VAL A 68 -34.29 -18.37 16.19
N LEU A 69 -35.50 -18.80 15.82
CA LEU A 69 -36.75 -18.20 16.31
C LEU A 69 -37.02 -18.49 17.79
N GLU A 70 -36.42 -19.55 18.34
CA GLU A 70 -36.51 -19.92 19.75
C GLU A 70 -35.51 -19.16 20.64
N LEU A 71 -34.58 -18.40 20.06
CA LEU A 71 -33.62 -17.62 20.83
C LEU A 71 -34.31 -16.53 21.64
N THR A 72 -34.01 -16.49 22.93
CA THR A 72 -34.53 -15.52 23.89
C THR A 72 -33.39 -14.93 24.72
N SER A 73 -33.70 -13.92 25.54
CA SER A 73 -32.71 -13.36 26.46
C SER A 73 -32.18 -14.46 27.40
N GLY A 74 -30.85 -14.63 27.43
CA GLY A 74 -30.19 -15.68 28.20
C GLY A 74 -29.92 -16.97 27.43
N SER A 75 -30.37 -17.11 26.18
CA SER A 75 -29.97 -18.24 25.33
C SER A 75 -28.46 -18.22 25.05
N ILE A 76 -27.84 -19.40 25.11
CA ILE A 76 -26.42 -19.58 24.81
C ILE A 76 -26.30 -20.19 23.40
N VAL A 77 -25.50 -19.55 22.55
CA VAL A 77 -25.23 -20.02 21.19
C VAL A 77 -23.79 -20.51 21.11
N GLU A 78 -23.64 -21.81 20.91
CA GLU A 78 -22.33 -22.43 20.72
C GLU A 78 -21.78 -22.15 19.31
N LEU A 79 -20.50 -21.76 19.26
CA LEU A 79 -19.75 -21.43 18.04
C LEU A 79 -18.83 -22.58 17.64
N ASP A 80 -18.34 -22.54 16.40
CA ASP A 80 -17.44 -23.56 15.83
C ASP A 80 -15.98 -23.45 16.29
N LYS A 81 -15.57 -22.31 16.85
CA LYS A 81 -14.21 -22.08 17.37
C LYS A 81 -14.06 -22.50 18.83
N MET A 82 -12.91 -23.11 19.15
CA MET A 82 -12.56 -23.52 20.50
C MET A 82 -12.06 -22.34 21.33
N ALA A 83 -12.26 -22.40 22.66
CA ALA A 83 -11.73 -21.38 23.56
C ALA A 83 -10.19 -21.30 23.48
N GLY A 84 -9.66 -20.09 23.29
CA GLY A 84 -8.23 -19.84 23.13
C GLY A 84 -7.72 -19.93 21.69
N GLU A 85 -8.56 -20.33 20.73
CA GLU A 85 -8.23 -20.17 19.31
C GLU A 85 -8.21 -18.69 18.89
N PRO A 86 -7.37 -18.33 17.91
CA PRO A 86 -7.35 -16.98 17.39
C PRO A 86 -8.66 -16.63 16.67
N VAL A 87 -9.03 -15.36 16.72
CA VAL A 87 -10.18 -14.78 16.02
C VAL A 87 -9.84 -14.48 14.56
N ASP A 88 -10.86 -14.52 13.72
CA ASP A 88 -10.73 -14.21 12.30
C ASP A 88 -10.93 -12.71 12.07
N VAL A 89 -10.11 -12.12 11.21
CA VAL A 89 -10.15 -10.69 10.87
C VAL A 89 -10.45 -10.53 9.39
N TYR A 90 -11.57 -9.89 9.11
CA TYR A 90 -12.08 -9.65 7.77
C TYR A 90 -12.03 -8.17 7.40
N ILE A 91 -11.77 -7.90 6.13
CA ILE A 91 -11.95 -6.60 5.51
C ILE A 91 -12.81 -6.81 4.26
N ASN A 92 -13.93 -6.10 4.14
CA ASN A 92 -14.89 -6.27 3.03
C ASN A 92 -15.24 -7.76 2.78
N ASN A 93 -15.56 -8.50 3.84
CA ASN A 93 -15.89 -9.94 3.82
C ASN A 93 -14.78 -10.89 3.34
N LYS A 94 -13.55 -10.41 3.14
CA LYS A 94 -12.39 -11.25 2.84
C LYS A 94 -11.59 -11.50 4.10
N LEU A 95 -11.21 -12.76 4.35
CA LEU A 95 -10.30 -13.11 5.45
C LEU A 95 -8.91 -12.58 5.13
N ILE A 96 -8.43 -11.63 5.94
CA ILE A 96 -7.12 -10.98 5.75
C ILE A 96 -6.12 -11.48 6.76
N ALA A 97 -6.54 -11.75 8.00
CA ALA A 97 -5.66 -12.12 9.09
C ALA A 97 -6.35 -12.97 10.15
N ILE A 98 -5.55 -13.56 11.03
CA ILE A 98 -5.97 -14.13 12.31
C ILE A 98 -5.28 -13.38 13.45
N GLY A 99 -5.96 -13.25 14.58
CA GLY A 99 -5.45 -12.48 15.70
C GLY A 99 -5.89 -13.00 17.06
N GLU A 100 -5.31 -12.44 18.10
CA GLU A 100 -5.62 -12.76 19.49
C GLU A 100 -6.37 -11.58 20.10
N VAL A 101 -7.47 -11.87 20.80
CA VAL A 101 -8.24 -10.84 21.50
C VAL A 101 -7.43 -10.35 22.69
N VAL A 102 -7.27 -9.04 22.77
CA VAL A 102 -6.62 -8.34 23.87
C VAL A 102 -7.58 -7.31 24.45
N VAL A 103 -7.39 -6.95 25.71
CA VAL A 103 -8.09 -5.82 26.32
C VAL A 103 -7.09 -4.70 26.49
N ILE A 104 -7.43 -3.52 25.99
CA ILE A 104 -6.64 -2.31 26.14
C ILE A 104 -7.55 -1.29 26.82
N ASP A 105 -7.16 -0.88 28.03
CA ASP A 105 -8.00 -0.13 28.96
C ASP A 105 -9.33 -0.86 29.20
N GLU A 106 -10.44 -0.30 28.72
CA GLU A 106 -11.79 -0.89 28.81
C GLU A 106 -12.34 -1.32 27.44
N HIS A 107 -11.49 -1.35 26.40
CA HIS A 107 -11.88 -1.70 25.04
C HIS A 107 -11.30 -3.05 24.62
N PHE A 108 -12.06 -3.78 23.83
CA PHE A 108 -11.54 -4.95 23.12
C PHE A 108 -10.66 -4.49 21.95
N GLY A 109 -9.51 -5.15 21.80
CA GLY A 109 -8.63 -5.03 20.66
C GLY A 109 -8.27 -6.41 20.12
N VAL A 110 -7.63 -6.43 18.94
CA VAL A 110 -7.09 -7.66 18.36
C VAL A 110 -5.64 -7.43 17.99
N ARG A 111 -4.75 -8.27 18.52
CA ARG A 111 -3.36 -8.34 18.09
C ARG A 111 -3.28 -9.28 16.90
N ILE A 112 -2.85 -8.77 15.75
CA ILE A 112 -2.64 -9.59 14.55
C ILE A 112 -1.53 -10.60 14.84
N LYS A 113 -1.83 -11.89 14.63
CA LYS A 113 -0.90 -13.00 14.79
C LYS A 113 -0.29 -13.39 13.46
N GLU A 114 -1.12 -13.47 12.42
CA GLU A 114 -0.71 -13.87 11.08
C GLU A 114 -1.58 -13.15 10.02
N ILE A 115 -0.95 -12.71 8.93
CA ILE A 115 -1.61 -12.12 7.77
C ILE A 115 -1.66 -13.17 6.67
N ILE A 116 -2.87 -13.54 6.25
CA ILE A 116 -3.13 -14.58 5.25
C ILE A 116 -3.11 -13.98 3.85
N GLN A 117 -3.68 -12.79 3.68
CA GLN A 117 -3.77 -12.12 2.38
C GLN A 117 -3.45 -10.63 2.51
N SER A 118 -2.38 -10.17 1.86
CA SER A 118 -2.12 -8.73 1.74
C SER A 118 -3.14 -8.10 0.77
N PRO A 119 -3.85 -7.03 1.15
CA PRO A 119 -4.72 -6.29 0.24
C PRO A 119 -3.94 -5.46 -0.80
N VAL A 120 -2.64 -5.24 -0.57
CA VAL A 120 -1.75 -4.49 -1.47
C VAL A 120 -0.75 -5.48 -2.08
N LYS A 121 -0.81 -5.65 -3.40
CA LYS A 121 0.16 -6.40 -4.20
C LYS A 121 0.47 -5.62 -5.46
#